data_AF-A0A0S8AW50-F1
#
_entry.id   AF-A0A0S8AW50-F1
#
_cell.length_a   1.000
_cell.length_b   1.000
_cell.length_c   1.000
_cell.angle_alpha   90.00
_cell.angle_beta   90.00
_cell.angle_gamma   90.00
#
_symmetry.space_group_name_H-M   'P 1'
#
loop_
_entity.id
_entity.type
_entity.pdbx_description
1 polymer ?
#
loop_
_entity_poly.entity_id
_entity_poly.type
_entity_poly.pdbx_seq_one_letter_code
_entity_poly.pdbx_strand_id
1 'polypeptide(L)'
;MGAKRRRSAVLPLRPQIGVACLVTRDGKYLLLRRRGSHGHGSWCPPGGHLDWGETVETCAAREVREETGLTVRDIRFLGITNDVFESEDRHYV
;
A
#
# COMPACT_ATOMS: atom_id res chain seq x y z
N MET A 1 49.69 2.28 4.79
CA MET A 1 48.68 3.04 4.02
C MET A 1 47.36 2.27 4.12
N GLY A 2 46.51 2.64 5.09
CA GLY A 2 45.29 1.87 5.40
C GLY A 2 44.17 2.20 4.43
N ALA A 3 43.68 1.20 3.70
CA ALA A 3 42.49 1.32 2.88
C ALA A 3 41.30 1.66 3.77
N LYS A 4 40.76 2.88 3.65
CA LYS A 4 39.51 3.29 4.29
C LYS A 4 38.39 2.40 3.73
N ARG A 5 37.94 1.42 4.52
CA ARG A 5 36.67 0.72 4.30
C ARG A 5 35.58 1.79 4.14
N ARG A 6 35.02 1.93 2.94
CA ARG A 6 33.79 2.70 2.73
C ARG A 6 32.69 2.03 3.53
N ARG A 7 32.23 2.66 4.62
CA ARG A 7 30.97 2.29 5.25
C ARG A 7 29.89 2.52 4.19
N SER A 8 29.17 1.46 3.82
CA SER A 8 27.93 1.58 3.05
C SER A 8 27.04 2.60 3.77
N ALA A 9 26.70 3.69 3.10
CA ALA A 9 25.78 4.67 3.65
C ALA A 9 24.40 4.02 3.66
N VAL A 10 23.83 3.80 4.85
CA VAL A 10 22.43 3.44 5.00
C VAL A 10 21.62 4.61 4.45
N LEU A 11 20.91 4.39 3.34
CA LEU A 11 20.01 5.40 2.80
C LEU A 11 18.93 5.72 3.84
N PRO A 12 18.51 7.00 3.96
CA PRO A 12 17.46 7.35 4.90
C PRO A 12 16.16 6.62 4.53
N LEU A 13 15.45 6.10 5.54
CA LEU A 13 14.11 5.54 5.37
C LEU A 13 13.19 6.62 4.77
N ARG A 14 12.44 6.26 3.74
CA ARG A 14 11.46 7.14 3.10
C ARG A 14 10.07 6.53 3.25
N PRO A 15 9.03 7.36 3.42
CA PRO A 15 7.66 6.87 3.38
C PRO A 15 7.38 6.18 2.05
N GLN A 16 6.63 5.08 2.11
CA GLN A 16 6.07 4.43 0.94
C GLN A 16 4.65 4.94 0.71
N ILE A 17 4.19 4.94 -0.54
CA ILE A 17 2.81 5.33 -0.87
C ILE A 17 1.96 4.06 -0.96
N GLY A 18 0.98 3.95 -0.07
CA GLY A 18 0.00 2.86 -0.05
C GLY A 18 -1.33 3.33 -0.62
N VAL A 19 -1.97 2.51 -1.44
CA VAL A 19 -3.29 2.79 -2.00
C VAL A 19 -4.25 1.68 -1.59
N ALA A 20 -5.34 2.07 -0.94
CA ALA A 20 -6.42 1.17 -0.54
C ALA A 20 -7.73 1.58 -1.23
N CYS A 21 -8.53 0.60 -1.66
CA CYS A 21 -9.80 0.84 -2.35
C CYS A 21 -10.99 0.27 -1.57
N LEU A 22 -11.87 1.14 -1.06
CA LEU A 22 -13.16 0.73 -0.49
C LEU A 22 -14.17 0.46 -1.62
N VAL A 23 -14.23 -0.79 -2.06
CA VAL A 23 -15.22 -1.22 -3.06
C VAL A 23 -16.56 -1.46 -2.40
N THR A 24 -17.61 -0.79 -2.89
CA THR A 24 -18.97 -0.92 -2.38
C THR A 24 -19.96 -1.38 -3.45
N ARG A 25 -20.93 -2.19 -3.04
CA ARG A 25 -22.08 -2.59 -3.85
C ARG A 25 -23.25 -2.92 -2.94
N ASP A 26 -24.42 -2.35 -3.23
CA ASP A 26 -25.67 -2.61 -2.50
C ASP A 26 -25.53 -2.46 -0.97
N GLY A 27 -24.82 -1.40 -0.54
CA GLY A 27 -24.57 -1.09 0.87
C GLY A 27 -23.56 -2.00 1.57
N LYS A 28 -22.88 -2.89 0.85
CA LYS A 28 -21.85 -3.80 1.37
C LYS A 28 -20.48 -3.39 0.89
N TYR A 29 -19.46 -3.67 1.70
CA TYR A 29 -18.06 -3.40 1.39
C TYR A 29 -17.28 -4.69 1.19
N LEU A 30 -16.40 -4.71 0.19
CA LEU A 30 -15.46 -5.80 -0.02
C LEU A 30 -14.29 -5.66 0.94
N LEU A 31 -13.99 -6.73 1.67
CA LEU A 31 -12.81 -6.85 2.51
C LEU A 31 -12.09 -8.15 2.18
N LEU A 32 -10.76 -8.09 2.21
CA LEU A 32 -9.85 -9.21 2.06
C LEU A 32 -9.28 -9.57 3.42
N ARG A 33 -8.88 -10.84 3.56
CA ARG A 33 -8.19 -11.32 4.75
C ARG A 33 -6.72 -11.52 4.44
N ARG A 34 -5.85 -10.75 5.10
CA ARG A 34 -4.41 -10.69 4.78
C ARG A 34 -3.73 -12.05 5.00
N ARG A 35 -3.05 -12.55 3.96
CA ARG A 35 -2.15 -13.72 4.01
C ARG A 35 -0.69 -13.24 3.99
N GLY A 36 0.07 -13.57 5.03
CA GLY A 36 1.54 -13.47 5.05
C GLY A 36 2.21 -12.09 5.15
N SER A 37 1.68 -11.11 5.89
CA SER A 37 2.29 -9.77 6.02
C SER A 37 1.97 -9.09 7.37
N HIS A 38 2.39 -7.82 7.54
CA HIS A 38 1.91 -6.94 8.62
C HIS A 38 0.38 -7.02 8.72
N GLY A 39 -0.15 -7.20 9.93
CA GLY A 39 -1.59 -7.39 10.14
C GLY A 39 -2.13 -8.75 9.66
N HIS A 40 -1.32 -9.81 9.65
CA HIS A 40 -1.76 -11.15 9.28
C HIS A 40 -3.11 -11.54 9.90
N GLY A 41 -4.05 -11.99 9.07
CA GLY A 41 -5.37 -12.43 9.50
C GLY A 41 -6.37 -11.31 9.78
N SER A 42 -5.96 -10.04 9.72
CA SER A 42 -6.86 -8.89 9.76
C SER A 42 -7.63 -8.73 8.46
N TRP A 43 -8.73 -7.97 8.55
CA TRP A 43 -9.51 -7.54 7.41
C TRP A 43 -8.96 -6.22 6.88
N CYS A 44 -8.80 -6.11 5.57
CA CYS A 44 -8.40 -4.88 4.90
C CYS A 44 -9.18 -4.71 3.59
N PRO A 45 -9.32 -3.48 3.08
CA PRO A 45 -9.67 -3.29 1.68
C PRO A 45 -8.60 -3.91 0.76
N PRO A 46 -8.94 -4.20 -0.50
CA PRO A 46 -7.93 -4.45 -1.53
C PRO A 46 -7.01 -3.24 -1.70
N GLY A 47 -5.74 -3.49 -1.99
CA GLY A 47 -4.77 -2.42 -2.13
C GLY A 47 -3.31 -2.86 -2.05
N GLY A 48 -2.43 -1.95 -2.45
CA GLY A 48 -1.01 -2.20 -2.54
C GLY A 48 -0.21 -0.92 -2.72
N HIS A 49 0.96 -1.02 -3.34
CA HIS A 49 1.89 0.08 -3.50
C HIS A 49 1.64 0.84 -4.80
N LEU A 50 1.79 2.16 -4.75
CA LEU A 50 1.75 3.00 -5.94
C LEU A 50 2.99 2.75 -6.80
N ASP A 51 2.78 2.36 -8.05
CA ASP A 51 3.88 2.17 -9.01
C ASP A 51 4.33 3.50 -9.64
N TRP A 52 5.56 3.49 -10.16
CA TRP A 52 6.13 4.68 -10.80
C TRP A 52 5.30 5.13 -12.01
N GLY A 53 4.85 6.39 -11.98
CA GLY A 53 4.05 7.00 -13.05
C GLY A 53 2.56 6.65 -13.00
N GLU A 54 2.13 5.90 -11.98
CA GLU A 54 0.73 5.56 -11.76
C GLU A 54 -0.01 6.70 -11.05
N THR A 55 -1.28 6.94 -11.38
CA THR A 55 -2.16 7.75 -10.54
C THR A 55 -2.73 6.90 -9.41
N VAL A 56 -3.19 7.52 -8.33
CA VAL A 56 -3.80 6.79 -7.21
C VAL A 56 -5.02 5.98 -7.65
N GLU A 57 -5.79 6.49 -8.61
CA GLU A 57 -6.97 5.81 -9.15
C GLU A 57 -6.59 4.60 -10.01
N THR A 58 -5.55 4.72 -10.84
CA THR A 58 -5.07 3.60 -11.66
C THR A 58 -4.48 2.49 -10.79
N CYS A 59 -3.77 2.84 -9.72
CA CYS A 59 -3.27 1.88 -8.73
C CYS A 59 -4.41 1.16 -8.03
N ALA A 60 -5.39 1.91 -7.51
CA ALA A 60 -6.57 1.31 -6.88
C ALA A 60 -7.30 0.34 -7.83
N ALA A 61 -7.48 0.70 -9.10
CA ALA A 61 -8.11 -0.16 -10.09
C ALA A 61 -7.29 -1.44 -10.37
N ARG A 62 -5.96 -1.31 -10.49
CA ARG A 62 -5.04 -2.43 -10.72
C ARG A 62 -5.06 -3.41 -9.55
N GLU A 63 -4.84 -2.93 -8.33
CA GLU A 63 -4.79 -3.75 -7.12
C GLU A 63 -6.11 -4.50 -6.89
N VAL A 64 -7.25 -3.82 -7.05
CA VAL A 64 -8.56 -4.50 -6.96
C VAL A 64 -8.66 -5.62 -7.99
N ARG A 65 -8.22 -5.40 -9.23
CA ARG A 65 -8.28 -6.41 -10.28
C ARG A 65 -7.36 -7.60 -9.97
N GLU A 66 -6.14 -7.35 -9.53
CA GLU A 66 -5.14 -8.38 -9.24
C GLU A 66 -5.55 -9.27 -8.05
N GLU A 67 -6.04 -8.67 -6.97
CA GLU A 67 -6.37 -9.41 -5.75
C GLU A 67 -7.74 -10.09 -5.79
N THR A 68 -8.67 -9.57 -6.60
CA THR A 68 -10.09 -9.98 -6.54
C THR A 68 -10.70 -10.40 -7.87
N GLY A 69 -10.03 -10.09 -8.99
CA GLY A 69 -10.56 -10.29 -10.35
C GLY A 69 -11.65 -9.30 -10.76
N LEU A 70 -12.03 -8.36 -9.90
CA LEU A 70 -13.11 -7.40 -10.17
C LEU A 70 -12.61 -6.20 -10.97
N THR A 71 -13.48 -5.64 -11.80
CA THR A 71 -13.28 -4.33 -12.44
C THR A 71 -14.16 -3.30 -11.75
N VAL A 72 -13.54 -2.26 -11.21
CA VAL A 72 -14.20 -1.14 -10.54
C VAL A 72 -14.31 0.07 -11.48
N ARG A 73 -15.28 0.94 -11.19
CA ARG A 73 -15.57 2.17 -11.92
C ARG A 73 -15.84 3.29 -10.91
N ASP A 74 -15.89 4.53 -11.38
CA ASP A 74 -16.25 5.69 -10.55
C ASP A 74 -15.39 5.85 -9.28
N ILE A 75 -14.09 5.57 -9.41
CA ILE A 75 -13.14 5.72 -8.30
C ILE A 75 -13.06 7.19 -7.92
N ARG A 76 -13.18 7.46 -6.61
CA ARG A 76 -13.10 8.79 -6.03
C ARG A 76 -12.13 8.78 -4.86
N PHE A 77 -11.33 9.83 -4.77
CA PHE A 77 -10.48 10.05 -3.61
C PHE A 77 -11.32 10.18 -2.34
N LEU A 78 -10.87 9.51 -1.27
CA LEU A 78 -11.55 9.51 0.03
C LEU A 78 -10.76 10.30 1.09
N GLY A 79 -9.45 10.08 1.18
CA GLY A 79 -8.58 10.69 2.16
C GLY A 79 -7.16 10.15 2.08
N ILE A 80 -6.25 10.76 2.86
CA ILE A 80 -4.85 10.35 3.04
C ILE A 80 -4.63 10.17 4.54
N THR A 81 -3.89 9.13 4.91
CA THR A 81 -3.40 8.92 6.27
C THR A 81 -1.88 9.07 6.31
N ASN A 82 -1.32 9.13 7.51
CA ASN A 82 0.12 9.22 7.71
C ASN A 82 0.48 8.26 8.84
N ASP A 83 0.83 7.03 8.46
CA ASP A 83 0.90 5.90 9.38
C ASP A 83 2.36 5.48 9.59
N VAL A 84 2.86 5.71 10.80
CA VAL A 84 4.23 5.37 11.22
C VAL A 84 4.18 4.13 12.12
N PHE A 85 4.81 3.05 11.67
CA PHE A 85 4.92 1.78 12.38
C PHE A 85 6.35 1.60 12.88
N GLU A 86 6.68 2.24 14.02
CA GLU A 86 8.04 2.29 14.57
C GLU A 86 8.64 0.91 14.83
N SER A 87 7.85 -0.05 15.31
CA SER A 87 8.31 -1.42 15.60
C SER A 87 8.69 -2.22 14.35
N GLU A 88 8.38 -1.72 13.17
CA GLU A 88 8.54 -2.43 11.89
C GLU A 88 9.37 -1.65 10.87
N ASP A 89 9.95 -0.51 11.28
CA ASP A 89 10.69 0.41 10.41
C ASP A 89 9.91 0.75 9.12
N ARG A 90 8.59 0.91 9.23
CA ARG A 90 7.67 1.20 8.12
C ARG A 90 6.97 2.53 8.33
N HIS A 91 6.83 3.27 7.24
CA HIS A 91 6.05 4.51 7.17
C HIS A 91 5.29 4.51 5.86
N TYR A 92 3.96 4.61 5.94
CA TYR A 92 3.07 4.75 4.79
C TYR A 92 2.35 6.09 4.79
N VAL A 93 2.19 6.63 3.59
CA VAL A 93 1.28 7.73 3.24
C VAL A 93 0.24 7.20 2.25
#